data_AF-A0A662DIX7-F1
#
_entry.id   AF-A0A662DIX7-F1
#
_cell.length_a   1.000
_cell.length_b   1.000
_cell.length_c   1.000
_cell.angle_alpha   90.00
_cell.angle_beta   90.00
_cell.angle_gamma   90.00
#
_symmetry.space_group_name_H-M   'P 1'
#
loop_
_entity.id
_entity.type
_entity.pdbx_description
1 polymer ?
#
loop_
_entity_poly.entity_id
_entity_poly.type
_entity_poly.pdbx_seq_one_letter_code
_entity_poly.pdbx_strand_id
1 'polypeptide(L)'
;MASAAREATVADAIGLYLESVSTHDLLTAEDEVRLARVIERGQDAEQELAGDADIDMQERVVLVRHIRQADHAKRQFIRCNLRLVISIAKRYTGRGLDLLDLIQEGNLGLIRAVEKFDWRKGFKFSTYATWWIRQAITRGLGNHGRTIRLPVHMVDIVRTVQESELTLRESLRRTPTIAEISEVSGLDEMKIVVALNAPSDTVSLDRPVGDDGDAELSDFVEDDDAEDPFAVVAVAARREELIRAIGTLDNREQTVLVLRYGLDAQLPRTLSDVGVQLGITRERVRQIETRALNKLRHPSTMYDLQSLL
;
A
#
# COMPACT_ATOMS: atom_id res chain seq x y z
N MET A 1 -9.17 -25.30 -7.88
CA MET A 1 -9.12 -25.36 -9.36
C MET A 1 -8.61 -24.07 -10.01
N ALA A 2 -8.94 -22.87 -9.50
CA ALA A 2 -8.44 -21.61 -10.05
C ALA A 2 -6.90 -21.42 -9.91
N SER A 3 -6.28 -21.85 -8.80
CA SER A 3 -4.83 -21.75 -8.60
C SER A 3 -4.04 -22.59 -9.62
N ALA A 4 -4.43 -23.85 -9.83
CA ALA A 4 -3.77 -24.75 -10.79
C ALA A 4 -3.94 -24.29 -12.25
N ALA A 5 -5.09 -23.71 -12.61
CA ALA A 5 -5.30 -23.12 -13.93
C ALA A 5 -4.43 -21.87 -14.13
N ARG A 6 -4.29 -21.04 -13.08
CA ARG A 6 -3.44 -19.85 -13.10
C ARG A 6 -1.95 -20.21 -13.23
N GLU A 7 -1.48 -21.21 -12.50
CA GLU A 7 -0.10 -21.72 -12.60
C GLU A 7 0.21 -22.25 -14.00
N ALA A 8 -0.72 -22.97 -14.63
CA ALA A 8 -0.55 -23.46 -16.00
C ALA A 8 -0.43 -22.30 -17.01
N THR A 9 -1.25 -21.24 -16.88
CA THR A 9 -1.17 -20.06 -17.77
C THR A 9 0.09 -19.23 -17.55
N VAL A 10 0.59 -19.12 -16.31
CA VAL A 10 1.82 -18.38 -16.00
C VAL A 10 3.05 -19.15 -16.48
N ALA A 11 3.07 -20.48 -16.33
CA ALA A 11 4.11 -21.34 -16.87
C ALA A 11 4.18 -21.22 -18.41
N ASP A 12 3.02 -21.17 -19.07
CA ASP A 12 2.91 -20.95 -20.52
C ASP A 12 3.42 -19.55 -20.93
N ALA A 13 3.05 -18.50 -20.18
CA ALA A 13 3.53 -17.13 -20.42
C ALA A 13 5.06 -16.99 -20.28
N ILE A 14 5.66 -17.63 -19.29
CA ILE A 14 7.12 -17.67 -19.12
C ILE A 14 7.76 -18.42 -20.28
N GLY A 15 7.19 -19.56 -20.70
CA GLY A 15 7.65 -20.33 -21.86
C GLY A 15 7.68 -19.51 -23.14
N LEU A 16 6.55 -18.88 -23.48
CA LEU A 16 6.41 -18.00 -24.65
C LEU A 16 7.39 -16.82 -24.62
N TYR A 17 7.58 -16.21 -23.45
CA TYR A 17 8.56 -15.14 -23.28
C TYR A 17 9.99 -15.64 -23.55
N LEU A 18 10.39 -16.76 -22.96
CA LEU A 18 11.72 -17.34 -23.15
C LEU A 18 11.99 -17.74 -24.61
N GLU A 19 10.99 -18.28 -25.30
CA GLU A 19 11.07 -18.61 -26.73
C GLU A 19 11.30 -17.35 -27.58
N SER A 20 10.51 -16.30 -27.34
CA SER A 20 10.66 -15.02 -28.04
C SER A 20 12.04 -14.38 -27.84
N VAL A 21 12.60 -14.51 -26.63
CA VAL A 21 13.92 -13.99 -26.29
C VAL A 21 15.03 -14.84 -26.91
N SER A 22 14.84 -16.16 -27.02
CA SER A 22 15.83 -17.08 -27.58
C SER A 22 16.07 -16.88 -29.09
N THR A 23 15.08 -16.31 -29.79
CA THR A 23 15.14 -16.06 -31.24
C THR A 23 16.17 -14.98 -31.63
N HIS A 24 16.65 -14.18 -30.67
CA HIS A 24 17.58 -13.09 -30.94
C HIS A 24 19.03 -13.52 -30.68
N ASP A 25 19.91 -13.20 -31.64
CA ASP A 25 21.34 -13.51 -31.55
C ASP A 25 22.06 -12.69 -30.47
N LEU A 26 23.13 -13.26 -29.93
CA LEU A 26 24.03 -12.57 -29.01
C LEU A 26 24.96 -11.62 -29.78
N LEU A 27 25.17 -10.41 -29.24
CA LEU A 27 26.05 -9.43 -29.85
C LEU A 27 27.53 -9.73 -29.55
N THR A 28 28.39 -9.49 -30.53
CA THR A 28 29.84 -9.42 -30.32
C THR A 28 30.25 -8.04 -29.78
N ALA A 29 31.50 -7.88 -29.32
CA ALA A 29 31.99 -6.55 -28.92
C ALA A 29 31.95 -5.53 -30.07
N GLU A 30 32.21 -5.99 -31.29
CA GLU A 30 32.18 -5.11 -32.47
C GLU A 30 30.74 -4.67 -32.79
N ASP A 31 29.77 -5.58 -32.63
CA ASP A 31 28.35 -5.24 -32.81
C ASP A 31 27.86 -4.26 -31.74
N GLU A 32 28.27 -4.42 -30.47
CA GLU A 32 27.97 -3.49 -29.38
C GLU A 32 28.45 -2.07 -29.73
N VAL A 33 29.70 -1.92 -30.21
CA VAL A 33 30.26 -0.63 -30.62
C VAL A 33 29.53 -0.08 -31.84
N ARG A 34 29.22 -0.92 -32.84
CA ARG A 34 28.48 -0.50 -34.04
C ARG A 34 27.10 0.05 -33.68
N LEU A 35 26.34 -0.66 -32.87
CA LEU A 35 25.00 -0.25 -32.44
C LEU A 35 25.06 1.02 -31.58
N ALA A 36 26.01 1.11 -30.65
CA ALA A 36 26.18 2.30 -29.81
C ALA A 36 26.46 3.57 -30.64
N ARG A 37 27.31 3.48 -31.67
CA ARG A 37 27.57 4.61 -32.58
C ARG A 37 26.35 5.05 -33.38
N VAL A 38 25.50 4.09 -33.81
CA VAL A 38 24.27 4.42 -34.53
C VAL A 38 23.27 5.11 -33.61
N ILE A 39 23.18 4.67 -32.35
CA ILE A 39 22.32 5.29 -31.34
C ILE A 39 22.77 6.72 -31.04
N GLU A 40 24.06 6.92 -30.81
CA GLU A 40 24.66 8.25 -30.55
C GLU A 40 24.39 9.23 -31.70
N ARG A 41 24.61 8.81 -32.95
CA ARG A 41 24.30 9.62 -34.15
C ARG A 41 22.83 10.04 -34.25
N GLY A 42 21.90 9.18 -33.82
CA GLY A 42 20.48 9.54 -33.83
C GLY A 42 20.11 10.51 -32.71
N GLN A 43 20.77 10.43 -31.55
CA GLN A 43 20.59 11.39 -30.46
C GLN A 43 21.12 12.77 -30.85
N ASP A 44 22.29 12.83 -31.50
CA ASP A 44 22.84 14.07 -32.04
C ASP A 44 21.86 14.68 -33.07
N ALA A 45 21.32 13.85 -33.97
CA ALA A 45 20.35 14.29 -34.96
C ALA A 45 19.01 14.77 -34.35
N GLU A 46 18.58 14.18 -33.24
CA GLU A 46 17.40 14.62 -32.49
C GLU A 46 17.63 15.97 -31.81
N GLN A 47 18.82 16.20 -31.24
CA GLN A 47 19.20 17.49 -30.65
C GLN A 47 19.29 18.60 -31.68
N GLU A 48 19.87 18.33 -32.85
CA GLU A 48 19.96 19.26 -33.97
C GLU A 48 18.57 19.66 -34.49
N LEU A 49 17.68 18.68 -34.66
CA LEU A 49 16.29 18.92 -35.09
C LEU A 49 15.46 19.70 -34.06
N ALA A 50 15.77 19.58 -32.77
CA ALA A 50 15.08 20.29 -31.70
C ALA A 50 15.62 21.72 -31.49
N GLY A 51 16.88 21.96 -31.83
CA GLY A 51 17.58 23.23 -31.60
C GLY A 51 17.42 24.26 -32.71
N ASP A 52 17.17 23.84 -33.96
CA ASP A 52 17.23 24.74 -35.11
C ASP A 52 15.88 24.84 -35.87
N ALA A 53 15.43 26.07 -36.12
CA ALA A 53 14.15 26.38 -36.74
C ALA A 53 14.23 26.52 -38.26
N ASP A 54 15.44 26.63 -38.83
CA ASP A 54 15.68 26.96 -40.25
C ASP A 54 16.46 25.87 -41.01
N ILE A 55 16.26 24.60 -40.64
CA ILE A 55 16.88 23.44 -41.30
C ILE A 55 16.29 23.23 -42.69
N ASP A 56 17.15 23.03 -43.71
CA ASP A 56 16.69 22.71 -45.07
C ASP A 56 15.90 21.40 -45.11
N MET A 57 14.95 21.30 -46.05
CA MET A 57 14.10 20.12 -46.19
C MET A 57 14.93 18.85 -46.46
N GLN A 58 16.05 18.96 -47.18
CA GLN A 58 16.91 17.79 -47.45
C GLN A 58 17.65 17.34 -46.20
N GLU A 59 18.19 18.28 -45.42
CA GLU A 59 18.88 18.01 -44.16
C GLU A 59 17.92 17.40 -43.12
N ARG A 60 16.70 17.93 -43.04
CA ARG A 60 15.65 17.38 -42.16
C ARG A 60 15.32 15.92 -42.48
N VAL A 61 15.27 15.54 -43.76
CA VAL A 61 15.01 14.15 -44.16
C VAL A 61 16.14 13.22 -43.71
N VAL A 62 17.40 13.68 -43.79
CA VAL A 62 18.57 12.92 -43.33
C VAL A 62 18.54 12.75 -41.81
N LEU A 63 18.26 13.81 -41.05
CA LEU A 63 18.16 13.75 -39.59
C LEU A 63 17.07 12.76 -39.13
N VAL A 64 15.87 12.84 -39.73
CA VAL A 64 14.78 11.90 -39.43
C VAL A 64 15.16 10.46 -39.75
N ARG A 65 15.95 10.23 -40.81
CA ARG A 65 16.46 8.89 -41.15
C ARG A 65 17.42 8.38 -40.07
N HIS A 66 18.32 9.23 -39.56
CA HIS A 66 19.24 8.86 -38.47
C HIS A 66 18.50 8.53 -37.18
N ILE A 67 17.47 9.30 -36.81
CA ILE A 67 16.63 9.02 -35.64
C ILE A 67 15.96 7.64 -35.77
N ARG A 68 15.35 7.33 -36.92
CA ARG A 68 14.72 6.01 -37.16
C ARG A 68 15.73 4.86 -37.10
N GLN A 69 16.94 5.07 -37.62
CA GLN A 69 18.01 4.07 -37.54
C GLN A 69 18.48 3.84 -36.11
N ALA A 70 18.61 4.91 -35.32
CA ALA A 70 18.95 4.84 -33.90
C ALA A 70 17.88 4.11 -33.08
N ASP A 71 16.59 4.37 -33.32
CA ASP A 71 15.50 3.65 -32.68
C ASP A 71 15.55 2.15 -32.97
N HIS A 72 15.79 1.78 -34.23
CA HIS A 72 15.95 0.38 -34.60
C HIS A 72 17.17 -0.25 -33.92
N ALA A 73 18.32 0.45 -33.93
CA ALA A 73 19.55 -0.01 -33.29
C ALA A 73 19.36 -0.19 -31.77
N LYS A 74 18.68 0.75 -31.10
CA LYS A 74 18.36 0.69 -29.67
C LYS A 74 17.49 -0.53 -29.36
N ARG A 75 16.41 -0.76 -30.12
CA ARG A 75 15.54 -1.94 -29.95
C ARG A 75 16.30 -3.25 -30.16
N GLN A 76 17.15 -3.31 -31.18
CA GLN A 76 18.01 -4.48 -31.43
C GLN A 76 18.97 -4.70 -30.26
N PHE A 77 19.64 -3.66 -29.78
CA PHE A 77 20.59 -3.75 -28.66
C PHE A 77 19.90 -4.27 -27.39
N ILE A 78 18.70 -3.78 -27.08
CA ILE A 78 17.89 -4.27 -25.95
C ILE A 78 17.53 -5.74 -26.14
N ARG A 79 16.96 -6.12 -27.29
CA ARG A 79 16.47 -7.49 -27.55
C ARG A 79 17.57 -8.55 -27.41
N CYS A 80 18.75 -8.28 -27.96
CA CYS A 80 19.90 -9.20 -27.86
C CYS A 80 20.40 -9.40 -26.42
N ASN A 81 20.07 -8.50 -25.49
CA ASN A 81 20.50 -8.55 -24.09
C ASN A 81 19.41 -8.96 -23.10
N LEU A 82 18.20 -9.31 -23.55
CA LEU A 82 17.12 -9.76 -22.65
C LEU A 82 17.50 -11.04 -21.87
N ARG A 83 18.33 -11.90 -22.46
CA ARG A 83 18.87 -13.10 -21.79
C ARG A 83 19.69 -12.76 -20.54
N LEU A 84 20.43 -11.66 -20.57
CA LEU A 84 21.20 -11.18 -19.42
C LEU A 84 20.26 -10.81 -18.27
N VAL A 85 19.17 -10.10 -18.55
CA VAL A 85 18.17 -9.72 -17.56
C VAL A 85 17.58 -10.95 -16.87
N ILE A 86 17.16 -11.95 -17.64
CA ILE A 86 16.60 -13.20 -17.11
C ILE A 86 17.60 -13.88 -16.15
N SER A 87 18.87 -13.99 -16.55
CA SER A 87 19.91 -14.61 -15.72
C SER A 87 20.17 -13.88 -14.39
N ILE A 88 19.95 -12.56 -14.37
CA ILE A 88 20.09 -11.74 -13.16
C ILE A 88 18.83 -11.87 -12.30
N ALA A 89 17.64 -11.76 -12.90
CA ALA A 89 16.33 -11.81 -12.23
C ALA A 89 16.07 -13.14 -11.51
N LYS A 90 16.54 -14.26 -12.08
CA LYS A 90 16.43 -15.59 -11.45
C LYS A 90 17.01 -15.68 -10.03
N ARG A 91 17.95 -14.80 -9.65
CA ARG A 91 18.51 -14.78 -8.28
C ARG A 91 17.63 -14.06 -7.25
N TYR A 92 16.57 -13.38 -7.70
CA TYR A 92 15.67 -12.57 -6.87
C TYR A 92 14.27 -13.17 -6.74
N THR A 93 14.03 -14.35 -7.32
CA THR A 93 12.75 -15.07 -7.20
C THR A 93 12.46 -15.45 -5.75
N GLY A 94 11.17 -15.50 -5.38
CA GLY A 94 10.74 -15.87 -4.03
C GLY A 94 10.89 -14.76 -2.99
N ARG A 95 11.10 -13.50 -3.41
CA ARG A 95 11.24 -12.34 -2.51
C ARG A 95 10.02 -11.39 -2.52
N GLY A 96 8.87 -11.86 -3.00
CA GLY A 96 7.62 -11.09 -3.01
C GLY A 96 7.15 -10.57 -4.38
N LEU A 97 7.98 -10.68 -5.43
CA LEU A 97 7.57 -10.43 -6.82
C LEU A 97 7.67 -11.70 -7.66
N ASP A 98 6.78 -11.83 -8.66
CA ASP A 98 6.85 -12.89 -9.64
C ASP A 98 8.08 -12.72 -10.56
N LEU A 99 8.54 -13.83 -11.15
CA LEU A 99 9.69 -13.81 -12.07
C LEU A 99 9.45 -12.86 -13.25
N LEU A 100 8.24 -12.82 -13.82
CA LEU A 100 7.93 -11.92 -14.94
C LEU A 100 8.06 -10.45 -14.52
N ASP A 101 7.56 -10.09 -13.34
CA ASP A 101 7.67 -8.72 -12.82
C ASP A 101 9.13 -8.33 -12.58
N LEU A 102 9.93 -9.24 -11.98
CA LEU A 102 11.37 -9.04 -11.80
C LEU A 102 12.10 -8.85 -13.14
N ILE A 103 11.70 -9.59 -14.17
CA ILE A 103 12.24 -9.43 -15.53
C ILE A 103 11.87 -8.06 -16.08
N GLN A 104 10.63 -7.59 -15.92
CA GLN A 104 10.23 -6.28 -16.43
C GLN A 104 10.97 -5.12 -15.72
N GLU A 105 11.11 -5.18 -14.40
CA GLU A 105 11.93 -4.20 -13.66
C GLU A 105 13.38 -4.23 -14.14
N GLY A 106 13.94 -5.43 -14.37
CA GLY A 106 15.28 -5.58 -14.95
C GLY A 106 15.38 -5.04 -16.38
N ASN A 107 14.34 -5.17 -17.20
CA ASN A 107 14.29 -4.62 -18.56
C ASN A 107 14.31 -3.09 -18.54
N LEU A 108 13.65 -2.44 -17.58
CA LEU A 108 13.75 -0.99 -17.39
C LEU A 108 15.20 -0.56 -17.04
N GLY A 109 15.89 -1.35 -16.21
CA GLY A 109 17.32 -1.17 -15.94
C GLY A 109 18.19 -1.34 -17.18
N LEU A 110 17.91 -2.36 -17.99
CA LEU A 110 18.61 -2.61 -19.25
C LEU A 110 18.46 -1.45 -20.24
N ILE A 111 17.25 -0.90 -20.40
CA ILE A 111 17.00 0.25 -21.29
C ILE A 111 17.87 1.43 -20.88
N ARG A 112 17.92 1.76 -19.58
CA ARG A 112 18.79 2.82 -19.05
C ARG A 112 20.27 2.53 -19.27
N ALA A 113 20.68 1.27 -19.17
CA ALA A 113 22.05 0.86 -19.46
C ALA A 113 22.41 1.11 -20.93
N VAL A 114 21.53 0.77 -21.87
CA VAL A 114 21.74 1.02 -23.31
C VAL A 114 21.81 2.52 -23.60
N GLU A 115 20.95 3.33 -22.97
CA GLU A 115 20.94 4.78 -23.15
C GLU A 115 22.22 5.48 -22.66
N LYS A 116 22.87 4.93 -21.63
CA LYS A 116 24.05 5.53 -20.98
C LYS A 116 25.35 4.80 -21.29
N PHE A 117 25.32 3.81 -22.18
CA PHE A 117 26.50 3.01 -22.48
C PHE A 117 27.51 3.81 -23.29
N ASP A 118 28.75 3.88 -22.79
CA ASP A 118 29.85 4.53 -23.47
C ASP A 118 30.82 3.48 -24.02
N TRP A 119 30.77 3.29 -25.35
CA TRP A 119 31.59 2.33 -26.07
C TRP A 119 33.08 2.71 -26.09
N ARG A 120 33.43 3.98 -25.85
CA ARG A 120 34.82 4.47 -25.88
C ARG A 120 35.66 3.92 -24.73
N LYS A 121 35.00 3.49 -23.64
CA LYS A 121 35.66 2.92 -22.45
C LYS A 121 36.22 1.51 -22.66
N GLY A 122 35.88 0.84 -23.77
CA GLY A 122 36.46 -0.46 -24.12
C GLY A 122 36.01 -1.65 -23.27
N PHE A 123 35.03 -1.47 -22.37
CA PHE A 123 34.44 -2.56 -21.59
C PHE A 123 33.24 -3.18 -22.31
N LYS A 124 33.03 -4.48 -22.08
CA LYS A 124 31.83 -5.20 -22.55
C LYS A 124 30.56 -4.58 -21.97
N PHE A 125 29.50 -4.51 -22.77
CA PHE A 125 28.21 -3.97 -22.35
C PHE A 125 27.66 -4.68 -21.10
N SER A 126 27.80 -6.01 -21.02
CA SER A 126 27.29 -6.82 -19.90
C SER A 126 27.86 -6.40 -18.55
N THR A 127 29.11 -5.95 -18.49
CA THR A 127 29.77 -5.46 -17.26
C THR A 127 29.04 -4.22 -16.72
N TYR A 128 28.71 -3.28 -17.59
CA TYR A 128 28.00 -2.05 -17.23
C TYR A 128 26.51 -2.29 -16.95
N ALA A 129 25.84 -3.07 -17.82
CA ALA A 129 24.42 -3.34 -17.73
C ALA A 129 24.04 -4.10 -16.46
N THR A 130 24.91 -5.00 -15.98
CA THR A 130 24.66 -5.78 -14.76
C THR A 130 24.33 -4.88 -13.56
N TRP A 131 24.99 -3.72 -13.43
CA TRP A 131 24.75 -2.81 -12.31
C TRP A 131 23.36 -2.16 -12.40
N TRP A 132 22.99 -1.64 -13.58
CA TRP A 132 21.68 -1.04 -13.82
C TRP A 132 20.52 -2.04 -13.68
N ILE A 133 20.69 -3.25 -14.20
CA ILE A 133 19.67 -4.31 -14.09
C ILE A 133 19.48 -4.66 -12.61
N ARG A 134 20.57 -4.87 -11.85
CA ARG A 134 20.49 -5.16 -10.42
C ARG A 134 19.81 -4.04 -9.64
N GLN A 135 20.19 -2.79 -9.91
CA GLN A 135 19.62 -1.64 -9.24
C GLN A 135 18.12 -1.50 -9.51
N ALA A 136 17.69 -1.69 -10.76
CA ALA A 136 16.29 -1.61 -11.13
C ALA A 136 15.46 -2.72 -10.45
N ILE A 137 15.95 -3.96 -10.47
CA ILE A 137 15.29 -5.09 -9.79
C ILE A 137 15.17 -4.84 -8.27
N THR A 138 16.25 -4.45 -7.60
CA THR A 138 16.21 -4.18 -6.15
C THR A 138 15.25 -3.03 -5.82
N ARG A 139 15.23 -1.98 -6.66
CA ARG A 139 14.31 -0.85 -6.48
C ARG A 139 12.85 -1.25 -6.72
N GLY A 140 12.58 -2.07 -7.74
CA GLY A 140 11.27 -2.63 -8.02
C GLY A 140 10.77 -3.48 -6.85
N LEU A 141 11.64 -4.33 -6.31
CA LEU A 141 11.36 -5.15 -5.13
C LEU A 141 11.02 -4.30 -3.91
N GLY A 142 11.78 -3.25 -3.63
CA GLY A 142 11.48 -2.33 -2.52
C GLY A 142 10.17 -1.56 -2.71
N ASN A 143 9.73 -1.35 -3.95
CA ASN A 143 8.53 -0.59 -4.26
C ASN A 143 7.25 -1.43 -4.28
N HIS A 144 7.34 -2.67 -4.79
CA HIS A 144 6.21 -3.51 -5.16
C HIS A 144 6.24 -4.89 -4.51
N GLY A 145 7.35 -5.29 -3.88
CA GLY A 145 7.51 -6.63 -3.32
C GLY A 145 6.80 -6.89 -2.00
N ARG A 146 6.16 -5.87 -1.40
CA ARG A 146 5.43 -6.00 -0.13
C ARG A 146 3.98 -5.55 -0.31
N THR A 147 3.05 -6.27 0.31
CA THR A 147 1.62 -5.92 0.35
C THR A 147 1.40 -4.53 0.93
N ILE A 148 2.09 -4.22 2.03
CA ILE A 148 2.11 -2.89 2.65
C ILE A 148 3.41 -2.21 2.21
N ARG A 149 3.28 -1.22 1.34
CA ARG A 149 4.41 -0.49 0.76
C ARG A 149 5.20 0.26 1.84
N LEU A 150 6.52 0.09 1.82
CA LEU A 150 7.45 0.93 2.60
C LEU A 150 8.22 1.92 1.72
N PRO A 151 8.61 3.08 2.26
CA PRO A 151 9.55 3.97 1.59
C PRO A 151 10.90 3.28 1.33
N VAL A 152 11.54 3.57 0.19
CA VAL A 152 12.79 2.91 -0.25
C VAL A 152 13.90 3.00 0.81
N HIS A 153 14.06 4.16 1.45
CA HIS A 153 15.09 4.34 2.49
C HIS A 153 14.83 3.50 3.75
N MET A 154 13.58 3.09 4.01
CA MET A 154 13.24 2.21 5.12
C MET A 154 13.46 0.74 4.79
N VAL A 155 13.36 0.34 3.52
CA VAL A 155 13.55 -1.06 3.09
C VAL A 155 14.95 -1.56 3.45
N ASP A 156 15.97 -0.76 3.14
CA ASP A 156 17.36 -1.11 3.45
C ASP A 156 17.59 -1.17 4.97
N ILE A 157 17.05 -0.20 5.72
CA ILE A 157 17.17 -0.17 7.18
C ILE A 157 16.51 -1.40 7.81
N VAL A 158 15.26 -1.71 7.43
CA VAL A 158 14.52 -2.89 7.94
C VAL A 158 15.28 -4.17 7.64
N ARG A 159 15.80 -4.33 6.41
CA ARG A 159 16.57 -5.50 6.04
C ARG A 159 17.85 -5.64 6.86
N THR A 160 18.62 -4.55 7.01
CA THR A 160 19.86 -4.58 7.81
C THR A 160 19.58 -4.91 9.27
N VAL A 161 18.50 -4.35 9.84
CA VAL A 161 18.08 -4.65 11.21
C VAL A 161 17.67 -6.12 11.34
N GLN A 162 16.86 -6.66 10.44
CA GLN A 162 16.44 -8.07 10.44
C GLN A 162 17.61 -9.04 10.27
N GLU A 163 18.54 -8.77 9.34
CA GLU A 163 19.75 -9.57 9.14
C GLU A 163 20.65 -9.55 10.41
N SER A 164 20.80 -8.38 11.03
CA SER A 164 21.60 -8.21 12.25
C SER A 164 20.94 -8.90 13.45
N GLU A 165 19.63 -8.75 13.61
CA GLU A 165 18.84 -9.40 14.66
C GLU A 165 18.93 -10.92 14.54
N LEU A 166 18.78 -11.47 13.33
CA LEU A 166 18.86 -12.92 13.10
C LEU A 166 20.25 -13.46 13.44
N THR A 167 21.31 -12.78 12.98
CA THR A 167 22.71 -13.14 13.29
C THR A 167 22.99 -13.09 14.80
N LEU A 168 22.50 -12.06 15.48
CA LEU A 168 22.65 -11.92 16.94
C LEU A 168 21.83 -12.96 17.70
N ARG A 169 20.61 -13.27 17.24
CA ARG A 169 19.76 -14.28 17.86
C ARG A 169 20.40 -15.67 17.79
N GLU A 170 21.04 -16.00 16.67
CA GLU A 170 21.77 -17.26 16.50
C GLU A 170 23.01 -17.34 17.40
N SER A 171 23.78 -16.26 17.50
CA SER A 171 25.01 -16.23 18.30
C SER A 171 24.74 -16.17 19.81
N LEU A 172 23.79 -15.34 20.25
CA LEU A 172 23.48 -15.13 21.67
C LEU A 172 22.48 -16.17 22.22
N ARG A 173 21.77 -16.90 21.35
CA ARG A 173 20.67 -17.82 21.71
C ARG A 173 19.58 -17.19 22.58
N ARG A 174 19.40 -15.88 22.46
CA ARG A 174 18.34 -15.08 23.10
C ARG A 174 17.94 -13.94 22.17
N THR A 175 16.83 -13.27 22.48
CA THR A 175 16.45 -12.04 21.78
C THR A 175 17.50 -10.95 22.04
N PRO A 176 18.08 -10.34 20.99
CA PRO A 176 19.05 -9.26 21.17
C PRO A 176 18.36 -7.98 21.65
N THR A 177 19.11 -7.15 22.35
CA THR A 177 18.66 -5.81 22.76
C THR A 177 18.90 -4.80 21.64
N ILE A 178 18.20 -3.66 21.69
CA ILE A 178 18.33 -2.60 20.66
C ILE A 178 19.78 -2.08 20.59
N ALA A 179 20.46 -1.93 21.74
CA ALA A 179 21.85 -1.51 21.79
C ALA A 179 22.81 -2.51 21.11
N GLU A 180 22.57 -3.82 21.27
CA GLU A 180 23.38 -4.86 20.60
C GLU A 180 23.17 -4.84 19.08
N ILE A 181 21.92 -4.64 18.63
CA ILE A 181 21.61 -4.48 17.20
C ILE A 181 22.28 -3.21 16.65
N SER A 182 22.30 -2.12 17.42
CA SER A 182 22.96 -0.86 17.08
C SER A 182 24.46 -1.04 16.87
N GLU A 183 25.15 -1.73 17.78
CA GLU A 183 26.59 -1.99 17.66
C GLU A 183 26.94 -2.81 16.39
N VAL A 184 26.14 -3.82 16.06
CA VAL A 184 26.41 -4.68 14.90
C VAL A 184 26.01 -4.01 13.58
N SER A 185 24.86 -3.34 13.55
CA SER A 185 24.31 -2.73 12.34
C SER A 185 24.92 -1.35 12.03
N GLY A 186 25.50 -0.67 13.03
CA GLY A 186 25.97 0.71 12.92
C GLY A 186 24.85 1.74 12.75
N LEU A 187 23.61 1.37 13.06
CA LEU A 187 22.43 2.22 12.93
C LEU A 187 22.06 2.85 14.28
N ASP A 188 21.56 4.08 14.24
CA ASP A 188 21.03 4.75 15.44
C ASP A 188 19.85 3.98 16.05
N GLU A 189 19.78 3.95 17.38
CA GLU A 189 18.74 3.22 18.10
C GLU A 189 17.32 3.66 17.71
N MET A 190 17.10 4.95 17.42
CA MET A 190 15.78 5.41 16.97
C MET A 190 15.40 4.80 15.63
N LYS A 191 16.35 4.66 14.70
CA LYS A 191 16.08 4.01 13.40
C LYS A 191 15.77 2.54 13.56
N ILE A 192 16.42 1.86 14.50
CA ILE A 192 16.17 0.45 14.82
C ILE A 192 14.76 0.30 15.39
N VAL A 193 14.34 1.16 16.31
CA VAL A 193 12.97 1.16 16.85
C VAL A 193 11.93 1.34 15.74
N VAL A 194 12.14 2.30 14.84
CA VAL A 194 11.23 2.49 13.70
C VAL A 194 11.21 1.28 12.77
N ALA A 195 12.36 0.64 12.54
CA ALA A 195 12.48 -0.55 11.71
C ALA A 195 11.80 -1.78 12.33
N LEU A 196 11.92 -1.98 13.65
CA LEU A 196 11.26 -3.06 14.38
C LEU A 196 9.73 -2.88 14.43
N ASN A 197 9.27 -1.63 14.47
CA ASN A 197 7.84 -1.29 14.39
C ASN A 197 7.30 -1.25 12.96
N ALA A 198 8.15 -1.44 11.94
CA ALA A 198 7.67 -1.48 10.57
C ALA A 198 6.75 -2.69 10.39
N PRO A 199 5.66 -2.57 9.60
CA PRO A 199 4.78 -3.69 9.28
C PRO A 199 5.59 -4.92 8.89
N SER A 200 5.32 -6.04 9.56
CA SER A 200 5.80 -7.35 9.15
C SER A 200 5.12 -7.77 7.84
N ASP A 201 5.61 -8.85 7.24
CA ASP A 201 4.94 -9.41 6.07
C ASP A 201 3.56 -9.94 6.45
N THR A 202 2.57 -9.63 5.59
CA THR A 202 1.16 -9.98 5.82
C THR A 202 0.96 -11.49 5.76
N VAL A 203 0.10 -12.02 6.62
CA VAL A 203 -0.36 -13.41 6.57
C VAL A 203 -1.73 -13.47 5.91
N SER A 204 -1.97 -14.51 5.10
CA SER A 204 -3.28 -14.73 4.47
C SER A 204 -4.32 -15.14 5.52
N LEU A 205 -5.51 -14.56 5.47
CA LEU A 205 -6.66 -14.98 6.28
C LEU A 205 -7.21 -16.32 5.81
N ASP A 206 -7.13 -16.63 4.51
CA ASP A 206 -7.49 -17.92 3.93
C ASP A 206 -6.50 -19.06 4.28
N ARG A 207 -5.52 -18.79 5.16
CA ARG A 207 -4.57 -19.81 5.58
C ARG A 207 -5.32 -20.82 6.46
N PRO A 208 -5.27 -22.14 6.16
CA PRO A 208 -5.89 -23.14 6.99
C PRO A 208 -5.19 -23.22 8.36
N VAL A 209 -5.98 -23.43 9.40
CA VAL A 209 -5.57 -23.54 10.80
C VAL A 209 -5.99 -24.92 11.33
N GLY A 210 -5.07 -25.60 12.01
CA GLY A 210 -5.28 -26.97 12.51
C GLY A 210 -4.82 -28.06 11.53
N ASP A 211 -4.72 -29.30 12.01
CA ASP A 211 -4.25 -30.45 11.21
C ASP A 211 -5.31 -30.96 10.22
N ASP A 212 -6.60 -30.78 10.53
CA ASP A 212 -7.72 -31.29 9.73
C ASP A 212 -8.06 -30.36 8.55
N GLY A 213 -7.57 -29.12 8.54
CA GLY A 213 -7.75 -28.16 7.42
C GLY A 213 -9.17 -27.61 7.25
N ASP A 214 -10.08 -27.89 8.18
CA ASP A 214 -11.49 -27.49 8.11
C ASP A 214 -11.75 -26.04 8.56
N ALA A 215 -10.76 -25.36 9.14
CA ALA A 215 -10.89 -23.98 9.63
C ALA A 215 -9.85 -23.07 8.96
N GLU A 216 -10.25 -21.84 8.65
CA GLU A 216 -9.37 -20.80 8.12
C GLU A 216 -9.00 -19.79 9.22
N LEU A 217 -7.92 -19.03 9.05
CA LEU A 217 -7.52 -18.00 10.01
C LEU A 217 -8.58 -16.89 10.13
N SER A 218 -9.30 -16.60 9.04
CA SER A 218 -10.46 -15.70 8.97
C SER A 218 -11.54 -16.04 10.00
N ASP A 219 -11.80 -17.31 10.26
CA ASP A 219 -12.86 -17.78 11.17
C ASP A 219 -12.59 -17.41 12.63
N PHE A 220 -11.35 -17.05 12.97
CA PHE A 220 -10.92 -16.69 14.32
C PHE A 220 -10.77 -15.18 14.55
N VAL A 221 -11.07 -14.37 13.54
CA VAL A 221 -11.00 -12.90 13.65
C VAL A 221 -12.34 -12.39 14.20
N GLU A 222 -12.29 -11.81 15.41
CA GLU A 222 -13.44 -11.16 16.03
C GLU A 222 -13.79 -9.85 15.31
N ASP A 223 -15.08 -9.58 15.16
CA ASP A 223 -15.58 -8.29 14.66
C ASP A 223 -15.95 -7.40 15.86
N ASP A 224 -15.02 -6.51 16.23
CA ASP A 224 -15.19 -5.58 17.34
C ASP A 224 -16.32 -4.55 17.10
N ASP A 225 -16.70 -4.32 15.84
CA ASP A 225 -17.76 -3.38 15.45
C ASP A 225 -19.15 -4.03 15.42
N ALA A 226 -19.24 -5.36 15.61
CA ALA A 226 -20.50 -6.07 15.61
C ALA A 226 -21.39 -5.62 16.79
N GLU A 227 -22.62 -5.22 16.49
CA GLU A 227 -23.58 -4.85 17.53
C GLU A 227 -23.95 -6.07 18.38
N ASP A 228 -23.70 -6.00 19.69
CA ASP A 228 -24.19 -7.00 20.63
C ASP A 228 -25.74 -6.99 20.66
N PRO A 229 -26.41 -8.11 20.28
CA PRO A 229 -27.86 -8.19 20.30
C PRO A 229 -28.48 -7.87 21.67
N PHE A 230 -27.79 -8.21 22.77
CA PHE A 230 -28.26 -7.88 24.11
C PHE A 230 -28.17 -6.37 24.37
N ALA A 231 -27.07 -5.73 23.99
CA ALA A 231 -26.94 -4.29 24.07
C ALA A 231 -28.02 -3.55 23.26
N VAL A 232 -28.32 -4.01 22.04
CA VAL A 232 -29.37 -3.42 21.19
C VAL A 232 -30.75 -3.53 21.84
N VAL A 233 -31.13 -4.72 22.30
CA VAL A 233 -32.41 -4.94 22.99
C VAL A 233 -32.49 -4.14 24.29
N ALA A 234 -31.39 -4.08 25.06
CA ALA A 234 -31.33 -3.30 26.28
C ALA A 234 -31.54 -1.80 26.00
N VAL A 235 -30.92 -1.23 24.97
CA VAL A 235 -31.14 0.17 24.57
C VAL A 235 -32.60 0.41 24.16
N ALA A 236 -33.20 -0.51 23.39
CA ALA A 236 -34.60 -0.40 22.99
C ALA A 236 -35.56 -0.47 24.19
N ALA A 237 -35.36 -1.43 25.10
CA ALA A 237 -36.14 -1.57 26.32
C ALA A 237 -36.00 -0.34 27.24
N ARG A 238 -34.77 0.18 27.41
CA ARG A 238 -34.52 1.42 28.15
C ARG A 238 -35.27 2.60 27.57
N ARG A 239 -35.31 2.72 26.24
CA ARG A 239 -36.06 3.77 25.56
C ARG A 239 -37.56 3.64 25.80
N GLU A 240 -38.13 2.43 25.76
CA GLU A 240 -39.54 2.20 26.01
C GLU A 240 -39.94 2.55 27.45
N GLU A 241 -39.13 2.16 28.44
CA GLU A 241 -39.36 2.53 29.83
C GLU A 241 -39.25 4.04 30.07
N LEU A 242 -38.29 4.70 29.43
CA LEU A 242 -38.16 6.15 29.49
C LEU A 242 -39.40 6.85 28.91
N ILE A 243 -39.94 6.36 27.79
CA ILE A 243 -41.18 6.88 27.19
C ILE A 243 -42.37 6.66 28.14
N ARG A 244 -42.48 5.47 28.75
CA ARG A 244 -43.54 5.16 29.74
C ARG A 244 -43.46 6.08 30.96
N ALA A 245 -42.26 6.31 31.50
CA ALA A 245 -42.05 7.19 32.64
C ALA A 245 -42.43 8.64 32.31
N ILE A 246 -41.99 9.15 31.16
CA ILE A 246 -42.34 10.51 30.69
C ILE A 246 -43.85 10.65 30.45
N GLY A 247 -44.53 9.61 29.98
CA GLY A 247 -45.99 9.61 29.77
C GLY A 247 -46.85 9.77 31.04
N THR A 248 -46.25 9.66 32.23
CA THR A 248 -46.95 9.96 33.51
C THR A 248 -46.99 11.45 33.86
N LEU A 249 -46.20 12.26 33.16
CA LEU A 249 -46.13 13.71 33.38
C LEU A 249 -47.28 14.44 32.68
N ASP A 250 -47.47 15.71 33.03
CA ASP A 250 -48.44 16.54 32.32
C ASP A 250 -47.99 16.79 30.86
N ASN A 251 -48.93 16.99 29.93
CA ASN A 251 -48.66 17.16 28.51
C ASN A 251 -47.62 18.25 28.22
N ARG A 252 -47.64 19.35 29.00
CA ARG A 252 -46.64 20.44 28.87
C ARG A 252 -45.26 20.03 29.37
N GLU A 253 -45.17 19.23 30.42
CA GLU A 253 -43.92 18.73 30.98
C GLU A 253 -43.27 17.70 30.05
N GLN A 254 -44.06 16.77 29.51
CA GLN A 254 -43.62 15.81 28.49
C GLN A 254 -43.05 16.52 27.25
N THR A 255 -43.79 17.49 26.70
CA THR A 255 -43.37 18.22 25.50
C THR A 255 -42.04 18.96 25.72
N VAL A 256 -41.85 19.57 26.89
CA VAL A 256 -40.59 20.24 27.23
C VAL A 256 -39.43 19.23 27.30
N LEU A 257 -39.60 18.07 27.94
CA LEU A 257 -38.55 17.05 28.04
C LEU A 257 -38.20 16.42 26.68
N VAL A 258 -39.22 16.07 25.88
CA VAL A 258 -39.02 15.45 24.57
C VAL A 258 -38.21 16.36 23.65
N LEU A 259 -38.59 17.64 23.56
CA LEU A 259 -37.87 18.62 22.73
C LEU A 259 -36.49 18.98 23.29
N ARG A 260 -36.34 19.02 24.62
CA ARG A 260 -35.08 19.39 25.27
C ARG A 260 -34.00 18.34 25.07
N TYR A 261 -34.37 17.06 25.17
CA TYR A 261 -33.45 15.93 25.08
C TYR A 261 -33.46 15.23 23.71
N GLY A 262 -34.29 15.68 22.75
CA GLY A 262 -34.32 15.12 21.40
C GLY A 262 -34.93 13.72 21.33
N LEU A 263 -35.86 13.40 22.24
CA LEU A 263 -36.47 12.06 22.32
C LEU A 263 -37.42 11.76 21.15
N ASP A 264 -37.76 12.79 20.36
CA ASP A 264 -38.51 12.76 19.10
C ASP A 264 -37.64 12.38 17.88
N ALA A 265 -36.48 11.77 18.11
CA ALA A 265 -35.48 11.46 17.08
C ALA A 265 -34.91 12.69 16.36
N GLN A 266 -34.95 13.85 17.02
CA GLN A 266 -34.28 15.07 16.58
C GLN A 266 -33.15 15.47 17.52
N LEU A 267 -32.37 16.47 17.12
CA LEU A 267 -31.30 17.01 17.97
C LEU A 267 -31.88 17.66 19.25
N PRO A 268 -31.19 17.52 20.40
CA PRO A 268 -31.55 18.23 21.63
C PRO A 268 -31.62 19.74 21.40
N ARG A 269 -32.73 20.38 21.80
CA ARG A 269 -32.96 21.83 21.58
C ARG A 269 -32.59 22.64 22.82
N THR A 270 -32.20 23.91 22.65
CA THR A 270 -31.90 24.76 23.81
C THR A 270 -33.18 25.21 24.52
N LEU A 271 -33.08 25.65 25.78
CA LEU A 271 -34.21 26.22 26.54
C LEU A 271 -34.87 27.41 25.83
N SER A 272 -34.10 28.16 25.04
CA SER A 272 -34.60 29.29 24.26
C SER A 272 -35.45 28.80 23.09
N ASP A 273 -34.97 27.80 22.34
CA ASP A 273 -35.65 27.26 21.16
C ASP A 273 -36.97 26.57 21.55
N VAL A 274 -36.95 25.80 22.63
CA VAL A 274 -38.15 25.18 23.21
C VAL A 274 -39.15 26.26 23.67
N GLY A 275 -38.65 27.37 24.22
CA GLY A 275 -39.47 28.50 24.65
C GLY A 275 -40.16 29.21 23.49
N VAL A 276 -39.43 29.46 22.40
CA VAL A 276 -39.97 30.05 21.17
C VAL A 276 -41.09 29.18 20.59
N GLN A 277 -40.87 27.87 20.52
CA GLN A 277 -41.86 26.94 19.97
C GLN A 277 -43.12 26.80 20.83
N LEU A 278 -42.98 26.87 22.16
CA LEU A 278 -44.10 26.76 23.10
C LEU A 278 -44.73 28.12 23.46
N GLY A 279 -44.24 29.23 22.90
CA GLY A 279 -44.73 30.58 23.19
C GLY A 279 -44.50 31.02 24.63
N ILE A 280 -43.43 30.55 25.29
CA ILE A 280 -43.11 30.84 26.69
C ILE A 280 -41.66 31.32 26.85
N THR A 281 -41.38 32.02 27.95
CA THR A 281 -40.02 32.51 28.23
C THR A 281 -39.06 31.35 28.53
N ARG A 282 -37.78 31.54 28.21
CA ARG A 282 -36.69 30.59 28.53
C ARG A 282 -36.71 30.15 30.00
N GLU A 283 -36.90 31.11 30.91
CA GLU A 283 -36.93 30.81 32.36
C GLU A 283 -38.15 29.96 32.74
N ARG A 284 -39.28 30.15 32.04
CA ARG A 284 -40.45 29.31 32.26
C ARG A 284 -40.23 27.87 31.80
N VAL A 285 -39.54 27.65 30.68
CA VAL A 285 -39.14 26.30 30.23
C VAL A 285 -38.27 25.62 31.28
N ARG A 286 -37.27 26.33 31.81
CA ARG A 286 -36.37 25.83 32.87
C ARG A 286 -37.13 25.40 34.13
N GLN A 287 -38.13 26.19 34.54
CA GLN A 287 -38.99 25.86 35.69
C GLN A 287 -39.80 24.58 35.45
N ILE A 288 -40.36 24.43 34.25
CA ILE A 288 -41.15 23.24 33.86
C ILE A 288 -40.24 22.00 33.80
N GLU A 289 -39.05 22.11 33.18
CA GLU A 289 -38.04 21.05 33.13
C GLU A 289 -37.63 20.60 34.54
N THR A 290 -37.28 21.53 35.43
CA THR A 290 -36.86 21.21 36.80
C THR A 290 -37.98 20.50 37.56
N ARG A 291 -39.23 20.95 37.39
CA ARG A 291 -40.40 20.32 38.02
C ARG A 291 -40.65 18.91 37.48
N ALA A 292 -40.56 18.73 36.17
CA ALA A 292 -40.73 17.44 35.50
C ALA A 292 -39.65 16.43 35.95
N LEU A 293 -38.38 16.84 36.00
CA LEU A 293 -37.28 16.01 36.50
C LEU A 293 -37.46 15.65 37.99
N ASN A 294 -37.91 16.58 38.82
CA ASN A 294 -38.19 16.30 40.24
C ASN A 294 -39.34 15.31 40.42
N LYS A 295 -40.38 15.38 39.56
CA LYS A 295 -41.47 14.38 39.56
C LYS A 295 -40.95 13.00 39.16
N LEU A 296 -40.15 12.89 38.09
CA LEU A 296 -39.55 11.63 37.67
C LEU A 296 -38.58 11.03 38.70
N ARG A 297 -37.96 11.86 39.54
CA ARG A 297 -37.08 11.44 40.65
C ARG A 297 -37.83 11.04 41.92
N HIS A 298 -39.14 11.26 42.00
CA HIS A 298 -39.89 10.99 43.22
C HIS A 298 -40.04 9.47 43.42
N PRO A 299 -39.81 8.91 44.63
CA PRO A 299 -39.84 7.46 44.87
C PRO A 299 -41.22 6.79 44.69
N SER A 300 -42.28 7.59 44.56
CA SER A 300 -43.62 7.09 44.22
C SER A 300 -43.83 6.88 42.72
N THR A 301 -42.88 7.30 41.88
CA THR A 301 -42.89 6.99 40.45
C THR A 301 -42.49 5.53 40.34
N MET A 302 -43.41 4.69 39.87
CA MET A 302 -43.31 3.21 39.90
C MET A 302 -42.17 2.63 39.03
N TYR A 303 -41.42 3.48 38.32
CA TYR A 303 -40.37 3.10 37.39
C TYR A 303 -39.01 3.21 38.06
N ASP A 304 -38.30 2.09 38.13
CA ASP A 304 -36.93 2.05 38.62
C ASP A 304 -35.96 2.56 37.55
N LEU A 305 -35.88 3.89 37.40
CA LEU A 305 -34.97 4.52 36.47
C LEU A 305 -33.48 4.29 36.84
N GLN A 306 -33.17 3.82 38.06
CA GLN A 306 -31.80 3.46 38.44
C GLN A 306 -31.40 2.10 37.87
N SER A 307 -32.35 1.18 37.68
CA SER A 307 -32.10 -0.12 37.02
C SER A 307 -31.76 -0.01 35.53
N LEU A 308 -31.96 1.18 34.93
CA LEU A 308 -31.69 1.48 33.52
C LEU A 308 -30.28 2.04 33.27
N LEU A 309 -29.50 2.31 34.33
CA LEU A 309 -28.10 2.71 34.27
C LEU A 309 -27.19 1.49 34.13
#